data_AF-A0A0S3U6G3-F1
#
_entry.id   AF-A0A0S3U6G3-F1
#
_cell.length_a   1.000
_cell.length_b   1.000
_cell.length_c   1.000
_cell.angle_alpha   90.00
_cell.angle_beta   90.00
_cell.angle_gamma   90.00
#
_symmetry.space_group_name_H-M   'P 1'
#
loop_
_entity.id
_entity.type
_entity.pdbx_description
1 polymer ?
#
loop_
_entity_poly.entity_id
_entity_poly.type
_entity_poly.pdbx_seq_one_letter_code
_entity_poly.pdbx_strand_id
1 'polypeptide(L)'
;MVGTVNRSVISYSSRGLSTAYDAPVQRVSSVNAPYVEPDLRVRQYFLTYPQTRAKIRGAIAKSFTSVDSLLAIVAFGGNRNLEDAYDGAVDLLAECSGYLLWNTAITLLNLTQASLRYQSRSRIAEQEIFWEVLIRGIGCAYHVPAQDRLQMLGQLLAMSSAAEILTRRVVKAAMIDSLRNLADDEGVDKSEIRAYIGLFVIPSERDQYIRTYAEEALEDLA
;
A
#
# COMPACT_ATOMS: atom_id res chain seq x y z
N MET A 1 -39.80 -40.60 1.33
CA MET A 1 -38.49 -41.27 1.33
C MET A 1 -37.71 -40.78 0.12
N VAL A 2 -36.53 -40.17 0.37
CA VAL A 2 -35.37 -39.95 -0.55
C VAL A 2 -35.69 -39.25 -1.89
N GLY A 3 -35.09 -38.13 -2.31
CA GLY A 3 -33.88 -37.41 -1.94
C GLY A 3 -33.39 -36.69 -3.22
N THR A 4 -32.99 -35.42 -3.10
CA THR A 4 -31.99 -34.62 -3.88
C THR A 4 -31.62 -35.05 -5.31
N VAL A 5 -31.55 -34.14 -6.30
CA VAL A 5 -30.39 -33.24 -6.52
C VAL A 5 -30.82 -31.89 -7.12
N ASN A 6 -30.44 -30.80 -6.44
CA ASN A 6 -30.44 -29.44 -6.95
C ASN A 6 -29.12 -29.18 -7.69
N ARG A 7 -29.17 -28.81 -8.98
CA ARG A 7 -28.06 -28.14 -9.70
C ARG A 7 -28.55 -26.76 -10.12
N SER A 8 -28.32 -25.76 -9.28
CA SER A 8 -28.47 -24.36 -9.66
C SER A 8 -27.21 -23.91 -10.39
N VAL A 9 -27.38 -23.65 -11.69
CA VAL A 9 -26.45 -22.89 -12.53
C VAL A 9 -26.57 -21.43 -12.11
N ILE A 10 -25.56 -20.87 -11.44
CA ILE A 10 -25.47 -19.44 -11.19
C ILE A 10 -24.84 -18.79 -12.42
N SER A 11 -25.66 -18.08 -13.18
CA SER A 11 -25.23 -17.16 -14.23
C SER A 11 -24.94 -15.80 -13.61
N TYR A 12 -23.71 -15.31 -13.74
CA TYR A 12 -23.40 -13.91 -13.44
C TYR A 12 -23.66 -13.09 -14.70
N SER A 13 -24.76 -12.34 -14.69
CA SER A 13 -25.08 -11.32 -15.69
C SER A 13 -24.24 -10.08 -15.42
N SER A 14 -23.22 -9.87 -16.25
CA SER A 14 -22.46 -8.64 -16.37
C SER A 14 -23.24 -7.62 -17.20
N ARG A 15 -23.88 -6.63 -16.55
CA ARG A 15 -24.33 -5.39 -17.20
C ARG A 15 -24.30 -4.21 -16.22
N GLY A 16 -23.57 -3.16 -16.60
CA GLY A 16 -23.94 -1.78 -16.28
C GLY A 16 -23.03 -0.99 -15.33
N LEU A 17 -21.79 -0.70 -15.72
CA LEU A 17 -21.11 0.51 -15.28
C LEU A 17 -21.12 1.50 -16.46
N SER A 18 -22.11 2.39 -16.46
CA SER A 18 -22.20 3.52 -17.39
C SER A 18 -22.59 4.77 -16.61
N THR A 19 -21.65 5.72 -16.57
CA THR A 19 -21.83 7.19 -16.67
C THR A 19 -23.12 7.81 -16.10
N ALA A 20 -23.02 8.50 -14.96
CA ALA A 20 -23.68 9.78 -14.67
C ALA A 20 -23.20 10.31 -13.30
N TYR A 21 -22.31 11.32 -13.30
CA TYR A 21 -22.09 12.17 -12.13
C TYR A 21 -22.77 13.51 -12.40
N ASP A 22 -24.02 13.63 -11.97
CA ASP A 22 -24.67 14.91 -11.72
C ASP A 22 -24.90 15.03 -10.20
N ALA A 23 -24.46 16.15 -9.63
CA ALA A 23 -24.42 16.48 -8.19
C ALA A 23 -25.82 16.54 -7.54
N PRO A 24 -25.99 16.50 -6.19
CA PRO A 24 -25.59 17.61 -5.32
C PRO A 24 -25.04 17.23 -3.93
N VAL A 25 -24.34 18.20 -3.31
CA VAL A 25 -23.94 18.23 -1.91
C VAL A 25 -25.14 17.94 -0.99
N GLN A 26 -25.09 16.89 -0.17
CA GLN A 26 -26.04 16.69 0.92
C GLN A 26 -25.34 16.54 2.27
N ARG A 27 -25.87 17.32 3.22
CA ARG A 27 -25.44 17.46 4.62
C ARG A 27 -25.47 16.12 5.34
N VAL A 28 -24.45 15.92 6.16
CA VAL A 28 -24.33 14.84 7.14
C VAL A 28 -25.52 14.91 8.12
N SER A 29 -26.37 13.88 8.10
CA SER A 29 -27.37 13.63 9.12
C SER A 29 -26.86 12.53 10.05
N SER A 30 -26.68 12.88 11.32
CA SER A 30 -26.22 11.99 12.38
C SER A 30 -27.29 10.97 12.77
N VAL A 31 -26.95 9.68 12.69
CA VAL A 31 -27.71 8.60 13.35
C VAL A 31 -26.72 7.69 14.09
N ASN A 32 -26.98 7.47 15.37
CA ASN A 32 -26.28 6.54 16.24
C ASN A 32 -26.26 5.13 15.63
N ALA A 33 -25.07 4.57 15.41
CA ALA A 33 -24.88 3.13 15.22
C ALA A 33 -23.52 2.74 15.83
N PRO A 34 -23.47 1.77 16.76
CA PRO A 34 -22.21 1.13 17.11
C PRO A 34 -21.74 0.36 15.85
N TYR A 35 -20.44 0.34 15.56
CA TYR A 35 -19.83 -0.14 14.30
C TYR A 35 -19.88 0.87 13.15
N VAL A 36 -18.91 1.79 13.13
CA VAL A 36 -18.52 2.48 11.90
C VAL A 36 -17.58 1.53 11.16
N GLU A 37 -17.99 1.02 9.99
CA GLU A 37 -17.12 0.23 9.11
C GLU A 37 -15.80 0.99 8.88
N PRO A 38 -14.63 0.33 9.00
CA PRO A 38 -13.34 0.96 8.74
C PRO A 38 -13.30 1.77 7.44
N ASP A 39 -13.96 1.25 6.41
CA ASP A 39 -14.11 1.85 5.08
C ASP A 39 -14.76 3.24 5.11
N LEU A 40 -15.70 3.51 6.03
CA LEU A 40 -16.38 4.81 6.13
C LEU A 40 -15.45 5.91 6.65
N ARG A 41 -14.57 5.59 7.61
CA ARG A 41 -13.61 6.57 8.17
C ARG A 41 -12.48 6.85 7.20
N VAL A 42 -11.96 5.80 6.55
CA VAL A 42 -10.98 5.94 5.47
C VAL A 42 -11.56 6.80 4.34
N ARG A 43 -12.80 6.49 3.91
CA ARG A 43 -13.49 7.30 2.90
C ARG A 43 -13.69 8.75 3.33
N GLN A 44 -14.12 9.01 4.57
CA GLN A 44 -14.27 10.37 5.09
C GLN A 44 -12.96 11.15 5.05
N TYR A 45 -11.84 10.50 5.41
CA TYR A 45 -10.52 11.12 5.31
C TYR A 45 -10.21 11.53 3.87
N PHE A 46 -10.37 10.62 2.89
CA PHE A 46 -10.11 10.93 1.48
C PHE A 46 -11.14 11.88 0.84
N LEU A 47 -12.32 12.07 1.42
CA LEU A 47 -13.26 13.10 0.99
C LEU A 47 -12.99 14.48 1.62
N THR A 48 -12.11 14.55 2.61
CA THR A 48 -11.69 15.80 3.23
C THR A 48 -10.61 16.47 2.38
N TYR A 49 -10.60 17.81 2.30
CA TYR A 49 -9.53 18.56 1.61
C TYR A 49 -8.13 18.22 2.14
N PRO A 50 -7.09 18.18 1.28
CA PRO A 50 -5.72 17.79 1.66
C PRO A 50 -5.15 18.53 2.87
N GLN A 51 -5.35 19.85 2.94
CA GLN A 51 -4.88 20.69 4.06
C GLN A 51 -5.50 20.30 5.41
N THR A 52 -6.70 19.74 5.40
CA THR A 52 -7.40 19.30 6.60
C THR A 52 -7.02 17.86 6.94
N ARG A 53 -6.75 17.00 5.94
CA ARG A 53 -6.25 15.62 6.15
C ARG A 53 -5.01 15.60 7.05
N ALA A 54 -4.03 16.47 6.75
CA ALA A 54 -2.80 16.59 7.54
C ALA A 54 -3.06 16.94 9.03
N LYS A 55 -4.14 17.67 9.33
CA LYS A 55 -4.50 18.06 10.71
C LYS A 55 -5.23 16.96 11.48
N ILE A 56 -5.92 16.06 10.78
CA ILE A 56 -6.78 15.03 11.40
C ILE A 56 -6.19 13.63 11.34
N ARG A 57 -5.15 13.39 10.52
CA ARG A 57 -4.58 12.05 10.27
C ARG A 57 -4.23 11.29 11.55
N GLY A 58 -3.53 11.89 12.51
CA GLY A 58 -3.15 11.20 13.75
C GLY A 58 -4.33 10.85 14.65
N ALA A 59 -5.40 11.64 14.64
CA ALA A 59 -6.62 11.32 15.38
C ALA A 59 -7.41 10.20 14.69
N ILE A 60 -7.45 10.20 13.35
CA ILE A 60 -8.12 9.18 12.54
C ILE A 60 -7.38 7.85 12.62
N ALA A 61 -6.05 7.87 12.52
CA ALA A 61 -5.20 6.68 12.55
C ALA A 61 -5.39 5.84 13.81
N LYS A 62 -5.58 6.48 14.97
CA LYS A 62 -5.90 5.81 16.24
C LYS A 62 -7.18 4.97 16.21
N SER A 63 -8.07 5.22 15.25
CA SER A 63 -9.29 4.44 15.08
C SER A 63 -9.12 3.21 14.19
N PHE A 64 -7.97 3.04 13.53
CA PHE A 64 -7.68 1.87 12.73
C PHE A 64 -7.01 0.80 13.59
N THR A 65 -7.71 -0.32 13.77
CA THR A 65 -7.26 -1.44 14.59
C THR A 65 -7.17 -2.74 13.82
N SER A 66 -7.38 -2.72 12.50
CA SER A 66 -7.42 -3.92 11.65
C SER A 66 -6.60 -3.77 10.38
N VAL A 67 -6.12 -4.91 9.88
CA VAL A 67 -5.45 -5.01 8.56
C VAL A 67 -6.37 -4.52 7.44
N ASP A 68 -7.66 -4.82 7.50
CA ASP A 68 -8.65 -4.38 6.51
C ASP A 68 -8.71 -2.87 6.39
N SER A 69 -8.60 -2.15 7.51
CA SER A 69 -8.55 -0.68 7.52
C SER A 69 -7.37 -0.17 6.68
N LEU A 70 -6.19 -0.76 6.85
CA LEU A 70 -4.98 -0.36 6.14
C LEU A 70 -5.02 -0.78 4.66
N LEU A 71 -5.60 -1.94 4.35
CA LEU A 71 -5.84 -2.35 2.95
C LEU A 71 -6.78 -1.37 2.25
N ALA A 72 -7.81 -0.87 2.93
CA ALA A 72 -8.66 0.19 2.40
C ALA A 72 -7.87 1.48 2.15
N ILE A 73 -7.03 1.92 3.11
CA ILE A 73 -6.17 3.11 2.91
C ILE A 73 -5.29 2.95 1.66
N VAL A 74 -4.64 1.79 1.52
CA VAL A 74 -3.80 1.46 0.35
C VAL A 74 -4.62 1.49 -0.95
N ALA A 75 -5.83 0.92 -0.95
CA ALA A 75 -6.71 0.91 -2.12
C ALA A 75 -7.18 2.32 -2.51
N PHE A 76 -7.51 3.16 -1.54
CA PHE A 76 -7.83 4.57 -1.78
C PHE A 76 -6.62 5.35 -2.29
N GLY A 77 -5.42 5.10 -1.76
CA GLY A 77 -4.17 5.73 -2.21
C GLY A 77 -3.82 5.45 -3.67
N GLY A 78 -4.19 4.26 -4.16
CA GLY A 78 -4.03 3.91 -5.57
C GLY A 78 -5.08 4.49 -6.52
N ASN A 79 -6.10 5.19 -6.01
CA ASN A 79 -7.18 5.73 -6.82
C ASN A 79 -6.82 7.09 -7.43
N ARG A 80 -6.49 7.08 -8.73
CA ARG A 80 -6.13 8.29 -9.50
C ARG A 80 -7.26 9.32 -9.68
N ASN A 81 -8.50 8.95 -9.34
CA ASN A 81 -9.64 9.88 -9.43
C ASN A 81 -9.81 10.74 -8.19
N LEU A 82 -8.99 10.52 -7.16
CA LEU A 82 -9.03 11.26 -5.90
C LEU A 82 -7.80 12.16 -5.82
N GLU A 83 -8.04 13.45 -5.59
CA GLU A 83 -6.98 14.45 -5.43
C GLU A 83 -6.12 14.13 -4.19
N ASP A 84 -4.80 14.16 -4.39
CA ASP A 84 -3.77 13.84 -3.40
C ASP A 84 -4.02 12.52 -2.66
N ALA A 85 -4.58 11.53 -3.34
CA ALA A 85 -4.90 10.25 -2.72
C ALA A 85 -3.64 9.48 -2.30
N TYR A 86 -2.63 9.48 -3.17
CA TYR A 86 -1.35 8.83 -2.88
C TYR A 86 -0.70 9.43 -1.63
N ASP A 87 -0.47 10.74 -1.62
CA ASP A 87 0.15 11.44 -0.50
C ASP A 87 -0.70 11.30 0.77
N GLY A 88 -2.03 11.44 0.64
CA GLY A 88 -2.95 11.25 1.75
C GLY A 88 -2.87 9.84 2.36
N ALA A 89 -2.68 8.80 1.54
CA ALA A 89 -2.54 7.43 2.00
C ALA A 89 -1.20 7.19 2.69
N VAL A 90 -0.09 7.68 2.11
CA VAL A 90 1.24 7.59 2.72
C VAL A 90 1.25 8.31 4.07
N ASP A 91 0.71 9.54 4.14
CA ASP A 91 0.56 10.31 5.38
C ASP A 91 -0.23 9.56 6.45
N LEU A 92 -1.31 8.88 6.06
CA LEU A 92 -2.17 8.18 7.00
C LEU A 92 -1.58 6.84 7.45
N LEU A 93 -0.89 6.13 6.55
CA LEU A 93 -0.13 4.93 6.88
C LEU A 93 1.06 5.25 7.80
N ALA A 94 1.67 6.43 7.64
CA ALA A 94 2.77 6.87 8.48
C ALA A 94 2.37 7.02 9.97
N GLU A 95 1.09 7.21 10.24
CA GLU A 95 0.51 7.30 11.59
C GLU A 95 0.23 5.92 12.22
N CYS A 96 0.31 4.83 11.45
CA CYS A 96 -0.09 3.49 11.88
C CYS A 96 1.04 2.75 12.62
N SER A 97 0.66 1.77 13.44
CA SER A 97 1.63 0.95 14.17
C SER A 97 2.36 -0.03 13.25
N GLY A 98 3.63 -0.32 13.59
CA GLY A 98 4.46 -1.28 12.85
C GLY A 98 3.83 -2.67 12.75
N TYR A 99 3.15 -3.12 13.81
CA TYR A 99 2.43 -4.39 13.79
C TYR A 99 1.33 -4.43 12.71
N LEU A 100 0.51 -3.37 12.60
CA LEU A 100 -0.53 -3.32 11.58
C LEU A 100 0.07 -3.23 10.17
N LEU A 101 1.07 -2.37 9.97
CA LEU A 101 1.77 -2.23 8.69
C LEU A 101 2.36 -3.57 8.21
N TRP A 102 3.03 -4.30 9.11
CA TRP A 102 3.59 -5.61 8.79
C TRP A 102 2.51 -6.64 8.40
N ASN A 103 1.44 -6.76 9.20
CA ASN A 103 0.37 -7.70 8.89
C ASN A 103 -0.39 -7.34 7.60
N THR A 104 -0.48 -6.05 7.26
CA THR A 104 -1.00 -5.59 5.98
C THR A 104 -0.10 -6.02 4.83
N ALA A 105 1.22 -5.91 4.97
CA ALA A 105 2.17 -6.37 3.95
C ALA A 105 2.08 -7.89 3.71
N ILE A 106 1.97 -8.68 4.78
CA ILE A 106 1.77 -10.14 4.69
C ILE A 106 0.44 -10.47 3.98
N THR A 107 -0.65 -9.78 4.34
CA THR A 107 -1.95 -10.01 3.68
C THR A 107 -1.90 -9.63 2.20
N LEU A 108 -1.31 -8.48 1.86
CA LEU A 108 -1.15 -8.02 0.48
C LEU A 108 -0.29 -9.00 -0.34
N LEU A 109 0.75 -9.58 0.24
CA LEU A 109 1.55 -10.62 -0.37
C LEU A 109 0.74 -11.86 -0.73
N ASN A 110 -0.08 -12.35 0.21
CA ASN A 110 -0.95 -13.50 -0.03
C ASN A 110 -1.97 -13.23 -1.15
N LEU A 111 -2.59 -12.04 -1.16
CA LEU A 111 -3.51 -11.60 -2.22
C LEU A 111 -2.81 -11.51 -3.59
N THR A 112 -1.54 -11.08 -3.58
CA THR A 112 -0.73 -10.96 -4.78
C THR A 112 -0.36 -12.31 -5.37
N GLN A 113 0.12 -13.23 -4.52
CA GLN A 113 0.41 -14.60 -4.93
C GLN A 113 -0.83 -15.30 -5.48
N ALA A 114 -2.01 -15.08 -4.88
CA ALA A 114 -3.25 -15.61 -5.42
C ALA A 114 -3.53 -15.04 -6.83
N SER A 115 -3.38 -13.73 -7.02
CA SER A 115 -3.66 -13.07 -8.31
C SER A 115 -2.71 -13.50 -9.43
N LEU A 116 -1.43 -13.74 -9.10
CA LEU A 116 -0.45 -14.31 -10.01
C LEU A 116 -0.82 -15.74 -10.43
N ARG A 117 -1.24 -16.60 -9.48
CA ARG A 117 -1.70 -17.97 -9.77
C ARG A 117 -2.89 -17.99 -10.74
N TYR A 118 -3.77 -17.01 -10.65
CA TYR A 118 -4.92 -16.86 -11.55
C TYR A 118 -4.64 -16.01 -12.81
N GLN A 119 -3.38 -15.60 -13.03
CA GLN A 119 -2.92 -14.84 -14.22
C GLN A 119 -3.74 -13.58 -14.54
N SER A 120 -4.28 -12.91 -13.52
CA SER A 120 -5.13 -11.73 -13.72
C SER A 120 -4.29 -10.47 -13.92
N ARG A 121 -4.02 -10.10 -15.17
CA ARG A 121 -3.19 -8.93 -15.52
C ARG A 121 -3.68 -7.62 -14.91
N SER A 122 -4.99 -7.38 -14.88
CA SER A 122 -5.56 -6.15 -14.30
C SER A 122 -5.32 -6.10 -12.79
N ARG A 123 -5.51 -7.21 -12.08
CA ARG A 123 -5.26 -7.30 -10.63
C ARG A 123 -3.78 -7.15 -10.29
N ILE A 124 -2.88 -7.64 -11.15
CA ILE A 124 -1.44 -7.45 -10.98
C ILE A 124 -1.08 -5.96 -11.06
N ALA A 125 -1.62 -5.24 -12.04
CA ALA A 125 -1.38 -3.80 -12.19
C ALA A 125 -1.93 -2.99 -11.00
N GLU A 126 -3.11 -3.33 -10.49
CA GLU A 126 -3.66 -2.74 -9.26
C GLU A 126 -2.75 -3.00 -8.04
N GLN A 127 -2.25 -4.23 -7.92
CA GLN A 127 -1.37 -4.62 -6.81
C GLN A 127 -0.01 -3.91 -6.83
N GLU A 128 0.54 -3.59 -8.00
CA GLU A 128 1.77 -2.78 -8.09
C GLU A 128 1.61 -1.42 -7.40
N ILE A 129 0.48 -0.75 -7.63
CA ILE A 129 0.16 0.53 -7.01
C ILE A 129 -0.04 0.36 -5.50
N PHE A 130 -0.69 -0.73 -5.08
CA PHE A 130 -0.88 -1.01 -3.65
C PHE A 130 0.44 -1.25 -2.92
N TRP A 131 1.36 -1.97 -3.56
CA TRP A 131 2.71 -2.17 -3.04
C TRP A 131 3.50 -0.88 -2.96
N GLU A 132 3.41 -0.03 -3.99
CA GLU A 132 4.04 1.28 -3.99
C GLU A 132 3.60 2.11 -2.77
N VAL A 133 2.28 2.27 -2.58
CA VAL A 133 1.71 3.03 -1.46
C VAL A 133 2.14 2.45 -0.12
N LEU A 134 2.10 1.12 0.03
CA LEU A 134 2.44 0.47 1.29
C LEU A 134 3.94 0.60 1.63
N ILE A 135 4.84 0.38 0.67
CA ILE A 135 6.29 0.49 0.87
C ILE A 135 6.67 1.93 1.25
N ARG A 136 6.05 2.92 0.62
CA ARG A 136 6.21 4.33 0.98
C ARG A 136 5.67 4.64 2.36
N GLY A 137 4.47 4.14 2.66
CA GLY A 137 3.87 4.26 3.99
C GLY A 137 4.75 3.67 5.10
N ILE A 138 5.35 2.49 4.87
CA ILE A 138 6.32 1.88 5.79
C ILE A 138 7.56 2.76 5.95
N GLY A 139 8.13 3.24 4.84
CA GLY A 139 9.30 4.13 4.88
C GLY A 139 9.03 5.40 5.68
N CYS A 140 7.84 5.98 5.56
CA CYS A 140 7.44 7.21 6.24
C CYS A 140 6.85 7.03 7.65
N ALA A 141 6.72 5.80 8.17
CA ALA A 141 6.04 5.52 9.43
C ALA A 141 6.81 6.01 10.67
N TYR A 142 6.71 7.29 10.95
CA TYR A 142 7.52 8.00 11.93
C TYR A 142 7.26 7.62 13.40
N HIS A 143 6.13 6.96 13.71
CA HIS A 143 5.90 6.34 15.04
C HIS A 143 6.56 4.97 15.20
N VAL A 144 7.13 4.42 14.12
CA VAL A 144 7.88 3.17 14.13
C VAL A 144 9.37 3.51 14.12
N PRO A 145 10.18 2.93 15.03
CA PRO A 145 11.63 3.12 15.03
C PRO A 145 12.22 2.88 13.64
N ALA A 146 13.15 3.73 13.22
CA ALA A 146 13.67 3.70 11.85
C ALA A 146 14.38 2.37 11.52
N GLN A 147 15.08 1.78 12.49
CA GLN A 147 15.65 0.43 12.34
C GLN A 147 14.58 -0.66 12.16
N ASP A 148 13.43 -0.56 12.84
CA ASP A 148 12.33 -1.52 12.67
C ASP A 148 11.69 -1.38 11.28
N ARG A 149 11.55 -0.15 10.77
CA ARG A 149 11.12 0.11 9.38
C ARG A 149 12.09 -0.49 8.38
N LEU A 150 13.40 -0.30 8.60
CA LEU A 150 14.45 -0.89 7.77
C LEU A 150 14.35 -2.42 7.76
N GLN A 151 14.18 -3.05 8.94
CA GLN A 151 14.00 -4.50 9.03
C GLN A 151 12.74 -4.98 8.29
N MET A 152 11.62 -4.26 8.37
CA MET A 152 10.41 -4.60 7.60
C MET A 152 10.68 -4.54 6.09
N LEU A 153 11.30 -3.48 5.59
CA LEU A 153 11.63 -3.33 4.18
C LEU A 153 12.63 -4.40 3.71
N GLY A 154 13.65 -4.70 4.52
CA GLY A 154 14.62 -5.77 4.28
C GLY A 154 13.96 -7.16 4.23
N GLN A 155 13.00 -7.43 5.12
CA GLN A 155 12.23 -8.67 5.08
C GLN A 155 11.35 -8.75 3.82
N LEU A 156 10.70 -7.65 3.40
CA LEU A 156 9.95 -7.61 2.14
C LEU A 156 10.87 -7.88 0.94
N LEU A 157 12.07 -7.31 0.93
CA LEU A 157 13.10 -7.62 -0.07
C LEU A 157 13.52 -9.09 -0.05
N ALA A 158 13.73 -9.70 1.12
CA ALA A 158 14.07 -11.13 1.20
C ALA A 158 12.92 -12.03 0.70
N MET A 159 11.66 -11.63 0.93
CA MET A 159 10.48 -12.33 0.42
C MET A 159 10.27 -12.11 -1.10
N SER A 160 10.94 -11.12 -1.70
CA SER A 160 10.83 -10.76 -3.13
C SER A 160 11.33 -11.84 -4.08
N SER A 161 12.28 -12.67 -3.65
CA SER A 161 12.72 -13.82 -4.46
C SER A 161 11.61 -14.86 -4.66
N ALA A 162 10.52 -14.77 -3.90
CA ALA A 162 9.33 -15.63 -4.02
C ALA A 162 8.11 -14.94 -4.66
N ALA A 163 8.16 -13.63 -4.95
CA ALA A 163 7.00 -12.87 -5.43
C ALA A 163 7.34 -12.00 -6.64
N GLU A 164 6.86 -12.42 -7.81
CA GLU A 164 7.02 -11.75 -9.11
C GLU A 164 6.66 -10.25 -9.09
N ILE A 165 5.78 -9.82 -8.16
CA ILE A 165 5.36 -8.43 -8.00
C ILE A 165 6.49 -7.49 -7.57
N LEU A 166 7.44 -7.97 -6.75
CA LEU A 166 8.59 -7.17 -6.30
C LEU A 166 9.67 -7.07 -7.39
N THR A 167 9.48 -7.76 -8.53
CA THR A 167 10.31 -7.58 -9.73
C THR A 167 9.87 -6.40 -10.61
N ARG A 168 8.72 -5.79 -10.31
CA ARG A 168 8.11 -4.73 -11.12
C ARG A 168 8.79 -3.39 -10.83
N ARG A 169 9.07 -2.63 -11.89
CA ARG A 169 9.83 -1.36 -11.84
C ARG A 169 9.32 -0.40 -10.77
N VAL A 170 8.01 -0.13 -10.75
CA VAL A 170 7.39 0.82 -9.81
C VAL A 170 7.67 0.43 -8.37
N VAL A 171 7.53 -0.86 -8.06
CA VAL A 171 7.73 -1.39 -6.71
C VAL A 171 9.20 -1.34 -6.29
N LYS A 172 10.13 -1.63 -7.22
CA LYS A 172 11.57 -1.49 -6.98
C LYS A 172 11.97 -0.03 -6.73
N ALA A 173 11.47 0.89 -7.53
CA ALA A 173 11.72 2.32 -7.35
C ALA A 173 11.20 2.80 -5.97
N ALA A 174 9.98 2.40 -5.60
CA ALA A 174 9.42 2.70 -4.29
C ALA A 174 10.28 2.15 -3.14
N MET A 175 10.81 0.93 -3.31
CA MET A 175 11.71 0.32 -2.32
C MET A 175 13.03 1.09 -2.19
N ILE A 176 13.66 1.44 -3.30
CA ILE A 176 14.89 2.25 -3.31
C ILE A 176 14.65 3.59 -2.62
N ASP A 177 13.54 4.25 -2.92
CA ASP A 177 13.25 5.56 -2.33
C ASP A 177 12.90 5.48 -0.84
N SER A 178 12.14 4.47 -0.42
CA SER A 178 11.85 4.26 1.00
C SER A 178 13.14 3.97 1.79
N LEU A 179 14.05 3.18 1.23
CA LEU A 179 15.36 2.91 1.83
C LEU A 179 16.23 4.17 1.89
N ARG A 180 16.25 4.95 0.82
CA ARG A 180 16.97 6.23 0.75
C ARG A 180 16.46 7.21 1.80
N ASN A 181 15.14 7.38 1.91
CA ASN A 181 14.53 8.29 2.89
C ASN A 181 14.87 7.90 4.33
N LEU A 182 14.96 6.60 4.65
CA LEU A 182 15.37 6.13 5.98
C LEU A 182 16.82 6.46 6.33
N ALA A 183 17.67 6.77 5.36
CA ALA A 183 19.07 7.08 5.65
C ALA A 183 19.27 8.44 6.32
N ASP A 184 18.25 9.31 6.25
CA ASP A 184 18.24 10.60 6.93
C ASP A 184 17.74 10.49 8.38
N ASP A 185 17.16 9.34 8.77
CA ASP A 185 16.63 9.11 10.10
C ASP A 185 17.74 8.71 11.10
N GLU A 186 17.61 9.22 12.33
CA GLU A 186 18.54 8.89 13.41
C GLU A 186 18.40 7.41 13.84
N GLY A 187 19.53 6.75 14.08
CA GLY A 187 19.57 5.39 14.63
C GLY A 187 19.44 4.26 13.60
N VAL A 188 19.56 4.57 12.30
CA VAL A 188 19.56 3.57 11.22
C VAL A 188 20.99 3.23 10.78
N ASP A 189 21.26 1.94 10.55
CA ASP A 189 22.51 1.50 9.95
C ASP A 189 22.55 1.81 8.44
N LYS A 190 23.26 2.89 8.08
CA LYS A 190 23.48 3.29 6.68
C LYS A 190 24.20 2.20 5.86
N SER A 191 25.03 1.36 6.49
CA SER A 191 25.70 0.26 5.79
C SER A 191 24.71 -0.83 5.37
N GLU A 192 23.69 -1.09 6.21
CA GLU A 192 22.60 -2.02 5.92
C GLU A 192 21.69 -1.46 4.80
N ILE A 193 21.35 -0.16 4.84
CA ILE A 193 20.64 0.51 3.73
C ILE A 193 21.39 0.36 2.41
N ARG A 194 22.70 0.66 2.41
CA ARG A 194 23.54 0.53 1.22
C ARG A 194 23.57 -0.91 0.71
N ALA A 195 23.60 -1.90 1.62
CA ALA A 195 23.54 -3.31 1.25
C ALA A 195 22.22 -3.66 0.55
N TYR A 196 21.07 -3.19 1.06
CA TYR A 196 19.77 -3.43 0.44
C TYR A 196 19.62 -2.73 -0.91
N ILE A 197 20.02 -1.46 -1.04
CA ILE A 197 19.99 -0.77 -2.34
C ILE A 197 20.97 -1.44 -3.32
N GLY A 198 22.11 -1.93 -2.82
CA GLY A 198 23.10 -2.68 -3.60
C GLY A 198 22.55 -3.93 -4.30
N LEU A 199 21.44 -4.50 -3.84
CA LEU A 199 20.77 -5.62 -4.51
C LEU A 199 20.19 -5.23 -5.88
N PHE A 200 20.02 -3.94 -6.16
CA PHE A 200 19.47 -3.43 -7.42
C PHE A 200 20.53 -3.02 -8.45
N VAL A 201 21.82 -2.96 -8.09
CA VAL A 201 22.91 -2.61 -9.03
C VAL A 201 23.65 -3.83 -9.58
N ILE A 202 23.32 -5.03 -9.10
CA ILE A 202 23.96 -6.27 -9.53
C ILE A 202 23.70 -6.56 -11.03
N PRO A 203 24.61 -7.25 -11.73
CA PRO A 203 24.45 -7.56 -13.15
C PRO A 203 23.18 -8.35 -13.51
N SER A 204 22.59 -9.08 -12.54
CA SER A 204 21.34 -9.81 -12.73
C SER A 204 20.08 -8.94 -12.70
N GLU A 205 20.15 -7.69 -12.24
CA GLU A 205 19.07 -6.72 -12.44
C GLU A 205 19.00 -6.38 -13.94
N ARG A 206 17.88 -6.73 -14.57
CA ARG A 206 17.68 -6.59 -16.01
C ARG A 206 17.13 -5.21 -16.39
N ASP A 207 16.51 -4.51 -15.45
CA ASP A 207 15.97 -3.18 -15.70
C ASP A 207 17.06 -2.12 -15.53
N GLN A 208 17.60 -1.63 -16.66
CA GLN A 208 18.64 -0.60 -16.67
C GLN A 208 18.21 0.67 -15.93
N TYR A 209 16.93 1.05 -16.00
CA TYR A 209 16.43 2.22 -15.29
C TYR A 209 16.59 2.04 -13.78
N ILE A 210 16.25 0.85 -13.26
CA ILE A 210 16.36 0.55 -11.83
C ILE A 210 17.83 0.50 -11.38
N ARG A 211 18.72 -0.06 -12.21
CA ARG A 211 20.16 -0.05 -11.90
C ARG A 211 20.68 1.37 -11.74
N THR A 212 20.43 2.22 -12.73
CA THR A 212 20.87 3.63 -12.69
C THR A 212 20.24 4.38 -11.52
N TYR A 213 18.95 4.15 -11.25
CA TYR A 213 18.27 4.76 -10.12
C TYR A 213 18.85 4.33 -8.76
N ALA A 214 19.24 3.07 -8.62
CA ALA A 214 19.90 2.57 -7.42
C ALA A 214 21.34 3.06 -7.29
N GLU A 215 22.07 3.21 -8.41
CA GLU A 215 23.41 3.83 -8.44
C GLU A 215 23.35 5.27 -7.91
N GLU A 216 22.43 6.09 -8.45
CA GLU A 216 22.19 7.46 -7.99
C GLU A 216 21.85 7.50 -6.48
N ALA A 217 20.98 6.61 -6.03
CA ALA A 217 20.63 6.51 -4.61
C ALA A 217 21.84 6.12 -3.73
N LEU A 218 22.77 5.30 -4.20
CA LEU A 218 23.99 4.93 -3.44
C LEU A 218 25.02 6.06 -3.40
N GLU A 219 25.09 6.87 -4.46
CA GLU A 219 25.92 8.07 -4.53
C GLU A 219 25.43 9.14 -3.54
N ASP A 220 24.12 9.34 -3.44
CA ASP A 220 23.52 10.28 -2.48
C ASP A 220 23.74 9.86 -1.01
N LEU A 221 24.05 8.58 -0.76
CA LEU A 221 24.35 8.03 0.56
C LEU A 221 25.84 7.98 0.89
N ALA A 222 26.73 8.48 0.02
CA ALA A 222 28.17 8.52 0.22
C ALA A 222 28.62 9.75 1.01
#